data_AF-A0A133NLE2-F1
#
_entry.id   AF-A0A133NLE2-F1
#
_cell.length_a   1.000
_cell.length_b   1.000
_cell.length_c   1.000
_cell.angle_alpha   90.00
_cell.angle_beta   90.00
_cell.angle_gamma   90.00
#
_symmetry.space_group_name_H-M   'P 1'
#
loop_
_entity.id
_entity.type
_entity.pdbx_description
1 polymer ?
#
loop_
_entity_poly.entity_id
_entity_poly.type
_entity_poly.pdbx_seq_one_letter_code
_entity_poly.pdbx_strand_id
1 'polypeptide(L)'
;MKVSYEPYYSEFKKRGGIMHINENVGKYRLKSAICKKGHIQISTLDEDESCENHFCPLCGSEVVENCFFCASPIPGGYAKITSELQNFITGERMERITKYKNIEIPNYCYQCGKPYPWTEKFLKDYRELLELNLESEVELQDKIYNATVEVLQNQSDIKNISVQLLKSYLNKTTRVTKELLLNTLSTICSESLINFLGKI
;
A
#
# COMPACT_ATOMS: atom_id res chain seq x y z
N MET A 1 15.29 -17.31 7.47
CA MET A 1 15.17 -15.94 6.93
C MET A 1 16.50 -15.54 6.32
N LYS A 2 16.53 -15.10 5.05
CA LYS A 2 17.76 -14.62 4.41
C LYS A 2 17.85 -13.11 4.64
N VAL A 3 18.77 -12.68 5.50
CA VAL A 3 19.14 -11.28 5.69
C VAL A 3 19.94 -10.86 4.46
N SER A 4 19.42 -9.97 3.63
CA SER A 4 20.16 -9.39 2.51
C SER A 4 20.92 -8.15 2.99
N TYR A 5 22.25 -8.23 2.98
CA TYR A 5 23.13 -7.09 3.28
C TYR A 5 23.29 -6.21 2.03
N GLU A 6 22.88 -4.94 2.11
CA GLU A 6 23.21 -3.91 1.10
C GLU A 6 24.54 -3.22 1.45
N PRO A 7 25.32 -2.76 0.45
CA PRO A 7 26.69 -2.29 0.65
C PRO A 7 26.79 -0.93 1.38
N TYR A 8 27.88 -0.84 2.12
CA TYR A 8 28.28 0.17 3.10
C TYR A 8 28.52 1.57 2.49
N TYR A 9 27.78 2.59 2.95
CA TYR A 9 28.07 4.01 2.69
C TYR A 9 28.00 4.81 4.00
N SER A 10 29.12 5.41 4.41
CA SER A 10 29.21 6.28 5.59
C SER A 10 28.94 7.75 5.20
N GLU A 11 27.90 8.37 5.79
CA GLU A 11 27.68 9.82 5.68
C GLU A 11 28.35 10.56 6.84
N PHE A 12 29.19 11.55 6.54
CA PHE A 12 29.86 12.38 7.54
C PHE A 12 29.07 13.67 7.78
N LYS A 13 28.52 13.87 9.00
CA LYS A 13 27.91 15.15 9.39
C LYS A 13 28.63 15.72 10.62
N LYS A 14 29.27 16.90 10.46
CA LYS A 14 29.84 17.67 11.56
C LYS A 14 28.73 18.45 12.28
N ARG A 15 28.47 18.14 13.55
CA ARG A 15 27.75 19.00 14.49
C ARG A 15 28.61 19.19 15.74
N GLY A 16 28.91 20.43 16.10
CA GLY A 16 29.57 20.76 17.38
C GLY A 16 30.99 20.23 17.61
N GLY A 17 31.76 19.90 16.56
CA GLY A 17 33.14 19.40 16.70
C GLY A 17 33.27 17.90 16.99
N ILE A 18 32.16 17.16 17.08
CA ILE A 18 32.14 15.70 17.25
C ILE A 18 31.86 15.05 15.89
N MET A 19 32.70 14.09 15.50
CA MET A 19 32.55 13.33 14.26
C MET A 19 31.56 12.19 14.49
N HIS A 20 30.33 12.33 14.02
CA HIS A 20 29.34 11.25 14.02
C HIS A 20 29.51 10.40 12.76
N ILE A 21 29.87 9.13 12.93
CA ILE A 21 29.86 8.14 11.86
C ILE A 21 28.52 7.42 11.99
N ASN A 22 27.61 7.67 11.03
CA ASN A 22 26.33 6.99 10.96
C ASN A 22 26.46 5.84 9.96
N GLU A 23 26.39 4.61 10.46
CA GLU A 23 26.42 3.41 9.64
C GLU A 23 25.02 2.80 9.55
N ASN A 24 24.57 2.48 8.35
CA ASN A 24 23.34 1.71 8.17
C ASN A 24 23.63 0.24 8.44
N VAL A 25 23.01 -0.33 9.47
CA VAL A 25 23.29 -1.71 9.91
C VAL A 25 22.19 -2.67 9.48
N GLY A 26 20.98 -2.17 9.21
CA GLY A 26 19.89 -3.04 8.79
C GLY A 26 18.59 -2.30 8.45
N LYS A 27 17.73 -3.02 7.75
CA LYS A 27 16.37 -2.61 7.41
C LYS A 27 15.45 -3.83 7.47
N TYR A 28 14.30 -3.70 8.13
CA TYR A 28 13.27 -4.74 8.15
C TYR A 28 11.88 -4.13 7.95
N ARG A 29 10.94 -4.98 7.51
CA ARG A 29 9.56 -4.58 7.24
C ARG A 29 8.74 -4.66 8.53
N LEU A 30 7.89 -3.66 8.73
CA LEU A 30 6.94 -3.60 9.83
C LEU A 30 5.58 -4.16 9.39
N LYS A 31 4.71 -4.47 10.34
CA LYS A 31 3.31 -4.85 10.11
C LYS A 31 2.40 -3.61 10.11
N SER A 32 1.24 -3.76 9.48
CA SER A 32 0.14 -2.80 9.56
C SER A 32 -1.08 -3.42 10.23
N ALA A 33 -1.84 -2.58 10.93
CA ALA A 33 -3.22 -2.85 11.30
C ALA A 33 -4.13 -1.94 10.48
N ILE A 34 -5.04 -2.55 9.72
CA ILE A 34 -5.92 -1.85 8.78
C ILE A 34 -7.34 -2.35 9.01
N CYS A 35 -8.33 -1.47 8.97
CA CYS A 35 -9.71 -1.92 9.14
C CYS A 35 -10.26 -2.60 7.88
N LYS A 36 -11.32 -3.41 8.01
CA LYS A 36 -11.94 -4.09 6.87
C LYS A 36 -12.46 -3.15 5.76
N LYS A 37 -12.61 -1.85 6.05
CA LYS A 37 -12.94 -0.80 5.07
C LYS A 37 -11.72 -0.06 4.49
N GLY A 38 -10.50 -0.41 4.89
CA GLY A 38 -9.25 0.12 4.31
C GLY A 38 -8.61 1.29 5.07
N HIS A 39 -9.15 1.74 6.21
CA HIS A 39 -8.49 2.80 6.98
C HIS A 39 -7.28 2.25 7.77
N ILE A 40 -6.08 2.74 7.47
CA ILE A 40 -4.85 2.42 8.21
C ILE A 40 -5.00 2.94 9.65
N GLN A 41 -4.83 2.05 10.62
CA GLN A 41 -4.77 2.43 12.04
C GLN A 41 -3.32 2.68 12.46
N ILE A 42 -2.43 1.76 12.08
CA ILE A 42 -1.00 1.85 12.33
C ILE A 42 -0.27 1.06 11.24
N SER A 43 0.89 1.55 10.79
CA SER A 43 1.72 0.90 9.77
C SER A 43 3.17 0.67 10.22
N THR A 44 3.40 0.75 11.53
CA THR A 44 4.74 0.69 12.14
C THR A 44 4.79 -0.28 13.32
N LEU A 45 3.97 -1.32 13.29
CA LEU A 45 3.98 -2.38 14.30
C LEU A 45 5.18 -3.30 14.08
N ASP A 46 5.94 -3.60 15.13
CA ASP A 46 6.90 -4.69 15.12
C ASP A 46 6.18 -6.05 15.10
N GLU A 47 6.90 -7.13 14.77
CA GLU A 47 6.34 -8.47 14.58
C GLU A 47 5.56 -8.99 15.80
N ASP A 48 5.99 -8.63 17.01
CA ASP A 48 5.37 -9.03 18.28
C ASP A 48 4.35 -8.02 18.82
N GLU A 49 4.22 -6.85 18.18
CA GLU A 49 3.25 -5.82 18.57
C GLU A 49 1.87 -6.08 17.92
N SER A 50 0.82 -5.62 18.59
CA SER A 50 -0.55 -5.58 18.07
C SER A 50 -1.17 -4.21 18.30
N CYS A 51 -2.15 -3.87 17.48
CA CYS A 51 -2.93 -2.66 17.58
C CYS A 51 -3.92 -2.74 18.74
N GLU A 52 -3.94 -1.71 19.58
CA GLU A 52 -4.91 -1.61 20.68
C GLU A 52 -6.36 -1.48 20.18
N ASN A 53 -6.53 -0.83 19.03
CA ASN A 53 -7.84 -0.59 18.43
C ASN A 53 -8.30 -1.84 17.68
N HIS A 54 -9.24 -2.57 18.29
CA HIS A 54 -9.89 -3.73 17.65
C HIS A 54 -10.93 -3.31 16.60
N PHE A 55 -11.44 -2.07 16.69
CA PHE A 55 -12.39 -1.48 15.75
C PHE A 55 -11.92 -0.09 15.31
N CYS A 56 -12.21 0.24 14.05
CA CYS A 56 -11.83 1.52 13.48
C CYS A 56 -12.67 2.67 14.05
N PRO A 57 -12.05 3.73 14.60
CA PRO A 57 -12.77 4.88 15.13
C PRO A 57 -13.46 5.71 14.03
N LEU A 58 -13.02 5.60 12.77
CA LEU A 58 -13.60 6.34 11.65
C LEU A 58 -14.87 5.70 11.08
N CYS A 59 -14.96 4.37 11.10
CA CYS A 59 -16.01 3.66 10.34
C CYS A 59 -16.60 2.43 11.04
N GLY A 60 -16.14 2.10 12.25
CA GLY A 60 -16.65 1.02 13.09
C GLY A 60 -16.29 -0.40 12.63
N SER A 61 -15.57 -0.58 11.52
CA SER A 61 -15.21 -1.93 11.06
C SER A 61 -14.04 -2.50 11.86
N GLU A 62 -14.05 -3.82 12.06
CA GLU A 62 -12.97 -4.59 12.68
C GLU A 62 -11.60 -4.29 12.05
N VAL A 63 -10.59 -4.21 12.92
CA VAL A 63 -9.18 -3.98 12.57
C VAL A 63 -8.46 -5.32 12.45
N VAL A 64 -7.66 -5.45 11.40
CA VAL A 64 -7.02 -6.70 11.04
C VAL A 64 -5.53 -6.45 10.80
N GLU A 65 -4.70 -7.37 11.28
CA GLU A 65 -3.23 -7.31 11.16
C GLU A 65 -2.67 -8.38 10.26
N ASN A 66 -3.46 -9.42 9.97
CA ASN A 66 -3.04 -10.60 9.23
C ASN A 66 -4.00 -10.88 8.07
N CYS A 67 -3.49 -11.54 7.04
CA CYS A 67 -4.32 -12.05 5.95
C CYS A 67 -5.29 -13.13 6.46
N PHE A 68 -6.58 -12.99 6.16
CA PHE A 68 -7.63 -13.96 6.53
C PHE A 68 -7.43 -15.36 5.95
N PHE A 69 -6.65 -15.48 4.88
CA PHE A 69 -6.52 -16.72 4.14
C PHE A 69 -5.25 -17.50 4.46
N CYS A 70 -4.16 -16.83 4.80
CA CYS A 70 -2.87 -17.47 5.06
C CYS A 70 -2.20 -17.02 6.35
N ALA A 71 -2.86 -16.16 7.13
CA ALA A 71 -2.37 -15.58 8.38
C ALA A 71 -1.07 -14.77 8.28
N SER A 72 -0.51 -14.54 7.08
CA SER A 72 0.68 -13.70 6.92
C SER A 72 0.38 -12.26 7.38
N PRO A 73 1.31 -11.59 8.06
CA PRO A 73 1.13 -10.19 8.46
C PRO A 73 0.82 -9.27 7.27
N ILE A 74 -0.06 -8.30 7.48
CA ILE A 74 -0.32 -7.26 6.51
C ILE A 74 0.89 -6.34 6.50
N PRO A 75 1.51 -6.11 5.34
CA PRO A 75 2.71 -5.33 5.29
C PRO A 75 2.49 -3.87 5.64
N GLY A 76 3.40 -3.31 6.42
CA GLY A 76 3.46 -1.89 6.73
C GLY A 76 4.70 -1.23 6.19
N GLY A 77 5.14 -0.23 6.95
CA GLY A 77 6.34 0.52 6.71
C GLY A 77 7.60 -0.29 6.95
N TYR A 78 8.68 0.40 7.28
CA TYR A 78 9.96 -0.24 7.55
C TYR A 78 10.67 0.43 8.71
N ALA A 79 11.47 -0.33 9.42
CA ALA A 79 12.41 0.18 10.39
C ALA A 79 13.81 0.20 9.77
N LYS A 80 14.56 1.27 10.03
CA LYS A 80 15.98 1.38 9.71
C LYS A 80 16.78 1.38 11.00
N ILE A 81 17.82 0.55 11.05
CA ILE A 81 18.77 0.48 12.16
C ILE A 81 20.03 1.23 11.73
N THR A 82 20.40 2.23 12.51
CA THR A 82 21.64 2.99 12.34
C THR A 82 22.52 2.83 13.56
N SER A 83 23.81 2.58 13.37
CA SER A 83 24.81 2.62 14.44
C SER A 83 25.51 3.95 14.42
N GLU A 84 25.54 4.62 15.57
CA GLU A 84 26.31 5.83 15.78
C GLU A 84 27.49 5.50 16.71
N LEU A 85 28.70 5.85 16.29
CA LEU A 85 29.86 5.79 17.17
C LEU A 85 29.73 6.87 18.25
N GLN A 86 29.54 6.45 19.50
CA GLN A 86 29.34 7.35 20.62
C GLN A 86 30.68 7.74 21.26
N ASN A 87 31.65 6.82 21.24
CA ASN A 87 32.97 7.05 21.79
C ASN A 87 34.06 6.47 20.87
N PHE A 88 34.91 7.36 20.36
CA PHE A 88 35.99 6.99 19.44
C PHE A 88 37.12 6.19 20.12
N ILE A 89 37.33 6.39 21.42
CA ILE A 89 38.42 5.75 22.18
C ILE A 89 38.05 4.31 22.53
N THR A 90 36.83 4.08 23.02
CA THR A 90 36.36 2.75 23.42
C THR A 90 35.77 1.95 22.27
N GLY A 91 35.42 2.61 21.15
CA GLY A 91 34.69 1.99 20.05
C GLY A 91 33.21 1.75 20.34
N GLU A 92 32.68 2.32 21.43
CA GLU A 92 31.29 2.16 21.85
C GLU A 92 30.34 2.73 20.80
N ARG A 93 29.34 1.92 20.44
CA ARG A 93 28.35 2.20 19.41
C ARG A 93 26.96 2.10 20.00
N MET A 94 26.12 3.06 19.64
CA MET A 94 24.71 3.07 20.01
C MET A 94 23.87 2.82 18.77
N GLU A 95 22.98 1.84 18.85
CA GLU A 95 22.00 1.58 17.79
C GLU A 95 20.77 2.47 17.96
N ARG A 96 20.28 2.98 16.85
CA ARG A 96 19.03 3.75 16.76
C ARG A 96 18.12 3.09 15.74
N ILE A 97 16.89 2.83 16.18
CA ILE A 97 15.82 2.31 15.32
C ILE A 97 14.91 3.47 14.93
N THR A 98 14.82 3.74 13.64
CA THR A 98 13.88 4.73 13.09
C THR A 98 12.78 4.01 12.30
N LYS A 99 11.53 4.13 12.74
CA LYS A 99 10.36 3.56 12.05
C LYS A 99 9.80 4.57 11.03
N TYR A 100 9.59 4.12 9.80
CA TYR A 100 9.01 4.91 8.71
C TYR A 100 7.63 4.36 8.39
N LYS A 101 6.61 5.22 8.42
CA LYS A 101 5.22 4.85 8.12
C LYS A 101 5.06 4.54 6.64
N ASN A 102 4.25 3.53 6.34
CA ASN A 102 3.66 3.37 5.01
C ASN A 102 2.26 3.98 5.01
N ILE A 103 1.94 4.77 3.99
CA ILE A 103 0.61 5.34 3.77
C ILE A 103 -0.16 4.60 2.68
N GLU A 104 0.51 3.75 1.90
CA GLU A 104 -0.11 2.96 0.84
C GLU A 104 -0.73 1.69 1.42
N ILE A 105 -2.00 1.47 1.09
CA ILE A 105 -2.75 0.29 1.50
C ILE A 105 -2.51 -0.82 0.46
N PRO A 106 -2.02 -2.00 0.86
CA PRO A 106 -1.84 -3.10 -0.08
C PRO A 106 -3.22 -3.64 -0.52
N ASN A 107 -3.41 -3.90 -1.80
CA ASN A 107 -4.68 -4.46 -2.31
C ASN A 107 -4.75 -5.99 -2.19
N TYR A 108 -3.61 -6.64 -2.33
CA TYR A 108 -3.49 -8.10 -2.34
C TYR A 108 -2.42 -8.56 -1.35
N CYS A 109 -2.63 -9.76 -0.83
CA CYS A 109 -1.66 -10.41 0.04
C CYS A 109 -0.39 -10.77 -0.74
N TYR A 110 0.77 -10.37 -0.22
CA TYR A 110 2.05 -10.68 -0.84
C TYR A 110 2.39 -12.18 -0.78
N GLN A 111 1.78 -12.93 0.14
CA GLN A 111 2.07 -14.34 0.37
C GLN A 111 1.15 -15.28 -0.40
N CYS A 112 -0.17 -15.02 -0.40
CA CYS A 112 -1.15 -15.91 -1.04
C CYS A 112 -1.84 -15.32 -2.27
N GLY A 113 -1.60 -14.05 -2.60
CA GLY A 113 -2.18 -13.37 -3.77
C GLY A 113 -3.67 -13.05 -3.67
N LYS A 114 -4.36 -13.41 -2.58
CA LYS A 114 -5.78 -13.11 -2.40
C LYS A 114 -5.99 -11.63 -2.03
N PRO A 115 -7.10 -11.02 -2.48
CA PRO A 115 -7.44 -9.65 -2.12
C PRO A 115 -7.69 -9.51 -0.61
N TYR A 116 -7.40 -8.33 -0.07
CA TYR A 116 -7.80 -7.99 1.29
C TYR A 116 -9.28 -7.57 1.35
N PRO A 117 -9.91 -7.54 2.55
CA PRO A 117 -11.34 -7.26 2.67
C PRO A 117 -11.80 -5.94 2.05
N TRP A 118 -10.98 -4.89 2.11
CA TRP A 118 -11.30 -3.60 1.49
C TRP A 118 -11.28 -3.68 -0.04
N THR A 119 -10.38 -4.47 -0.61
CA THR A 119 -10.30 -4.71 -2.06
C THR A 119 -11.46 -5.58 -2.53
N GLU A 120 -11.81 -6.64 -1.79
CA GLU A 120 -12.99 -7.46 -2.09
C GLU A 120 -14.27 -6.63 -2.08
N LYS A 121 -14.46 -5.82 -1.03
CA LYS A 121 -15.60 -4.93 -0.92
C LYS A 121 -15.64 -3.93 -2.08
N PHE A 122 -14.52 -3.29 -2.38
CA PHE A 122 -14.41 -2.37 -3.51
C PHE A 122 -14.82 -3.04 -4.82
N LEU A 123 -14.27 -4.22 -5.13
CA LEU A 123 -14.57 -4.92 -6.37
C LEU A 123 -16.04 -5.31 -6.48
N LYS A 124 -16.65 -5.75 -5.36
CA LYS A 124 -18.08 -6.04 -5.30
C LYS A 124 -18.91 -4.79 -5.61
N ASP A 125 -18.68 -3.71 -4.87
CA ASP A 125 -19.41 -2.45 -5.04
C ASP A 125 -19.20 -1.88 -6.46
N TYR A 126 -18.00 -2.02 -7.02
CA TYR A 126 -17.66 -1.59 -8.38
C TYR A 126 -18.40 -2.39 -9.45
N ARG A 127 -18.56 -3.72 -9.27
CA ARG A 127 -19.36 -4.56 -10.16
C ARG A 127 -20.83 -4.16 -10.16
N GLU A 128 -21.41 -3.97 -8.98
CA GLU A 128 -22.80 -3.50 -8.85
C GLU A 128 -23.01 -2.15 -9.55
N LEU A 129 -22.04 -1.23 -9.45
CA LEU A 129 -22.10 0.05 -10.17
C LEU A 129 -22.04 -0.11 -11.70
N LEU A 130 -21.24 -1.04 -12.21
CA LEU A 130 -21.18 -1.34 -13.65
C LEU A 130 -22.51 -1.90 -14.15
N GLU A 131 -23.09 -2.85 -13.42
CA GLU A 131 -24.39 -3.46 -13.74
C GLU A 131 -25.50 -2.40 -13.79
N LEU A 132 -25.50 -1.46 -12.85
CA LEU A 132 -26.49 -0.37 -12.79
C LEU A 132 -26.37 0.66 -13.91
N ASN A 133 -25.14 0.97 -14.35
CA ASN A 133 -24.89 2.09 -15.28
C ASN A 133 -24.65 1.65 -16.73
N LEU A 134 -24.44 0.36 -16.97
CA LEU A 134 -24.14 -0.21 -18.28
C LEU A 134 -25.01 -1.46 -18.54
N GLU A 135 -26.23 -1.50 -18.01
CA GLU A 135 -27.12 -2.69 -17.98
C GLU A 135 -27.20 -3.44 -19.33
N SER A 136 -27.25 -2.71 -20.46
CA SER A 136 -27.34 -3.28 -21.82
C SER A 136 -25.99 -3.67 -22.45
N GLU A 137 -24.86 -3.36 -21.81
CA GLU A 137 -23.50 -3.49 -22.35
C GLU A 137 -22.64 -4.49 -21.55
N VAL A 138 -23.15 -5.71 -21.34
CA VAL A 138 -22.50 -6.75 -20.50
C VAL A 138 -21.03 -6.99 -20.88
N GLU A 139 -20.71 -7.04 -22.18
CA GLU A 139 -19.31 -7.24 -22.62
C GLU A 139 -18.40 -6.07 -22.20
N LEU A 140 -18.92 -4.84 -22.20
CA LEU A 140 -18.16 -3.67 -21.75
C LEU A 140 -18.00 -3.68 -20.23
N GLN A 141 -19.03 -4.08 -19.48
CA GLN A 141 -18.96 -4.25 -18.03
C GLN A 141 -17.81 -5.19 -17.65
N ASP A 142 -17.76 -6.39 -18.25
CA ASP A 142 -16.73 -7.38 -17.93
C ASP A 142 -15.33 -6.91 -18.33
N LYS A 143 -15.19 -6.22 -19.46
CA LYS A 143 -13.92 -5.62 -19.88
C LYS A 143 -13.42 -4.56 -18.90
N ILE A 144 -14.30 -3.66 -18.45
CA ILE A 144 -13.94 -2.64 -17.46
C ILE A 144 -13.58 -3.31 -16.13
N TYR A 145 -14.40 -4.25 -15.67
CA TYR A 145 -14.17 -4.95 -14.41
C TYR A 145 -12.83 -5.69 -14.40
N ASN A 146 -12.56 -6.51 -15.43
CA ASN A 146 -11.33 -7.30 -15.52
C ASN A 146 -10.10 -6.40 -15.63
N ALA A 147 -10.17 -5.33 -16.43
CA ALA A 147 -9.09 -4.36 -16.51
C ALA A 147 -8.85 -3.68 -15.15
N THR A 148 -9.90 -3.33 -14.41
CA THR A 148 -9.77 -2.78 -13.05
C THR A 148 -9.08 -3.78 -12.10
N VAL A 149 -9.46 -5.06 -12.13
CA VAL A 149 -8.81 -6.10 -11.31
C VAL A 149 -7.31 -6.18 -11.61
N GLU A 150 -6.94 -6.23 -12.89
CA GLU A 150 -5.53 -6.28 -13.32
C GLU A 150 -4.75 -5.01 -12.94
N VAL A 151 -5.38 -3.83 -13.02
CA VAL A 151 -4.77 -2.56 -12.57
C VAL A 151 -4.44 -2.60 -11.08
N LEU A 152 -5.36 -3.10 -10.25
CA LEU A 152 -5.14 -3.20 -8.80
C LEU A 152 -4.05 -4.21 -8.44
N GLN A 153 -3.91 -5.29 -9.20
CA GLN A 153 -2.86 -6.31 -9.00
C GLN A 153 -1.47 -5.76 -9.36
N ASN A 154 -1.39 -4.91 -10.39
CA ASN A 154 -0.15 -4.33 -10.90
C ASN A 154 0.22 -2.98 -10.24
N GLN A 155 -0.21 -2.76 -8.99
CA GLN A 155 0.10 -1.54 -8.22
C GLN A 155 -0.25 -0.23 -8.94
N SER A 156 -1.22 -0.25 -9.87
CA SER A 156 -1.63 0.95 -10.61
C SER A 156 -0.53 1.62 -11.44
N ASP A 157 0.46 0.88 -11.95
CA ASP A 157 1.46 1.43 -12.87
C ASP A 157 0.81 1.90 -14.18
N ILE A 158 0.86 3.20 -14.45
CA ILE A 158 0.28 3.85 -15.64
C ILE A 158 0.84 3.29 -16.95
N LYS A 159 2.07 2.74 -16.92
CA LYS A 159 2.69 2.11 -18.10
C LYS A 159 2.13 0.72 -18.40
N ASN A 160 1.41 0.12 -17.47
CA ASN A 160 0.83 -1.21 -17.64
C ASN A 160 -0.28 -1.18 -18.71
N ILE A 161 -0.31 -2.21 -19.56
CA ILE A 161 -1.31 -2.35 -20.62
C ILE A 161 -2.74 -2.34 -20.07
N SER A 162 -2.97 -2.89 -18.87
CA SER A 162 -4.27 -2.93 -18.20
C SER A 162 -4.81 -1.53 -17.93
N VAL A 163 -3.94 -0.56 -17.61
CA VAL A 163 -4.34 0.85 -17.43
C VAL A 163 -4.76 1.47 -18.76
N GLN A 164 -4.05 1.15 -19.85
CA GLN A 164 -4.40 1.65 -21.19
C GLN A 164 -5.72 1.05 -21.68
N LEU A 165 -5.93 -0.25 -21.44
CA LEU A 165 -7.18 -0.94 -21.76
C LEU A 165 -8.34 -0.36 -20.94
N LEU A 166 -8.17 -0.19 -19.62
CA LEU A 166 -9.17 0.42 -18.75
C LEU A 166 -9.54 1.83 -19.26
N LYS A 167 -8.55 2.65 -19.60
CA LYS A 167 -8.78 3.97 -20.19
C LYS A 167 -9.60 3.89 -21.48
N SER A 168 -9.23 2.97 -22.38
CA SER A 168 -9.95 2.76 -23.64
C SER A 168 -11.41 2.36 -23.41
N TYR A 169 -11.67 1.46 -22.47
CA TYR A 169 -13.03 1.02 -22.15
C TYR A 169 -13.86 2.12 -21.46
N LEU A 170 -13.27 2.86 -20.51
CA LEU A 170 -13.93 3.99 -19.86
C LEU A 170 -14.31 5.09 -20.87
N ASN A 171 -13.49 5.32 -21.90
CA ASN A 171 -13.80 6.28 -22.97
C ASN A 171 -14.98 5.87 -23.87
N LYS A 172 -15.41 4.60 -23.83
CA LYS A 172 -16.61 4.14 -24.55
C LYS A 172 -17.89 4.37 -23.76
N THR A 173 -17.78 4.63 -22.45
CA THR A 173 -18.93 4.90 -21.59
C THR A 173 -19.38 6.35 -21.72
N THR A 174 -20.59 6.67 -21.24
CA THR A 174 -21.05 8.06 -21.15
C THR A 174 -20.15 8.88 -20.21
N ARG A 175 -20.08 10.20 -20.41
CA ARG A 175 -19.30 11.08 -19.52
C ARG A 175 -19.69 10.92 -18.05
N VAL A 176 -21.00 10.81 -17.77
CA VAL A 176 -21.53 10.67 -16.40
C VAL A 176 -21.10 9.33 -15.79
N THR A 177 -21.23 8.24 -16.54
CA THR A 177 -20.77 6.91 -16.11
C THR A 177 -19.27 6.90 -15.86
N LYS A 178 -18.48 7.48 -16.76
CA LYS A 178 -17.03 7.59 -16.62
C LYS A 178 -16.64 8.33 -15.33
N GLU A 179 -17.25 9.49 -15.07
CA GLU A 179 -16.99 10.28 -13.87
C GLU A 179 -17.34 9.50 -12.59
N LEU A 180 -18.48 8.80 -12.57
CA LEU A 180 -18.88 7.96 -11.44
C LEU A 180 -17.89 6.83 -11.16
N LEU A 181 -17.46 6.12 -12.20
CA LEU A 181 -16.48 5.03 -12.08
C LEU A 181 -15.12 5.54 -11.61
N LEU A 182 -14.67 6.71 -12.09
CA LEU A 182 -13.42 7.34 -11.66
C LEU A 182 -13.47 7.80 -10.20
N ASN A 183 -14.59 8.40 -9.77
CA ASN A 183 -14.80 8.78 -8.37
C ASN A 183 -14.83 7.57 -7.44
N THR A 184 -15.31 6.42 -7.94
CA THR A 184 -15.26 5.18 -7.16
C THR A 184 -13.83 4.65 -7.10
N LEU A 185 -13.10 4.63 -8.22
CA LEU A 185 -11.70 4.20 -8.28
C LEU A 185 -10.77 5.05 -7.40
N SER A 186 -11.04 6.34 -7.21
CA SER A 186 -10.22 7.22 -6.37
C SER A 186 -10.20 6.81 -4.89
N THR A 187 -11.13 5.96 -4.47
CA THR A 187 -11.14 5.42 -3.10
C THR A 187 -10.03 4.40 -2.83
N ILE A 188 -9.45 3.81 -3.88
CA ILE A 188 -8.42 2.75 -3.77
C ILE A 188 -7.17 3.03 -4.62
N CYS A 189 -7.27 3.90 -5.63
CA CYS A 189 -6.19 4.24 -6.55
C CYS A 189 -5.62 5.63 -6.29
N SER A 190 -4.38 5.86 -6.73
CA SER A 190 -3.71 7.17 -6.61
C SER A 190 -4.34 8.23 -7.52
N GLU A 191 -4.29 9.49 -7.09
CA GLU A 191 -4.76 10.63 -7.89
C GLU A 191 -4.08 10.71 -9.27
N SER A 192 -2.81 10.31 -9.34
CA SER A 192 -2.06 10.28 -10.60
C SER A 192 -2.70 9.34 -11.63
N LEU A 193 -3.11 8.14 -11.20
CA LEU A 193 -3.82 7.18 -12.05
C LEU A 193 -5.20 7.74 -12.46
N ILE A 194 -5.96 8.29 -11.52
CA ILE A 194 -7.29 8.85 -11.80
C ILE A 194 -7.20 9.97 -12.84
N ASN A 195 -6.25 10.90 -12.67
CA ASN A 195 -6.00 11.97 -13.63
C ASN A 195 -5.62 11.43 -15.01
N PHE A 196 -4.84 10.34 -15.08
CA PHE A 196 -4.49 9.71 -16.35
C PHE A 196 -5.70 9.12 -17.08
N LEU A 197 -6.57 8.42 -16.35
CA LEU A 197 -7.80 7.81 -16.88
C LEU A 197 -8.84 8.87 -17.29
N GLY A 198 -8.89 9.99 -16.56
CA GLY A 198 -9.79 11.12 -16.82
C GLY A 198 -9.49 11.88 -18.12
N LYS A 199 -8.21 12.00 -18.50
CA LYS A 199 -7.79 12.67 -19.74
C LYS A 199 -8.42 12.02 -20.97
N ILE A 200 -9.14 12.82 -21.76
CA ILE A 200 -9.71 12.43 -23.06
C ILE A 200 -8.57 12.22 -24.06
#